data_AF-A0A937Y7B6-F1
#
_entry.id   AF-A0A937Y7B6-F1
#
_cell.length_a   1.000
_cell.length_b   1.000
_cell.length_c   1.000
_cell.angle_alpha   90.00
_cell.angle_beta   90.00
_cell.angle_gamma   90.00
#
_symmetry.space_group_name_H-M   'P 1'
#
loop_
_entity.id
_entity.type
_entity.pdbx_description
1 polymer ?
#
loop_
_entity_poly.entity_id
_entity_poly.type
_entity_poly.pdbx_seq_one_letter_code
_entity_poly.pdbx_strand_id
1 'polypeptide(L)'
;MQLCQQAGLAGPPGRQRAGHEAPITGGVPRAESGTLTAIVSGDRAWFERVEPAMCSYANKRVWLGPRVGSAQVMKVVNNAISLSNLVIAAEAMLVGARAGIDPRVMLDVINNGSGQNSATLSKIPAEVLTDRFNFGGSLAIVVKDLEAFVAQADSQGMPIHSVRTVLEAFRTAKQQLGGDGDVTEVVRPLEQLAGVTLRDGGTR
;
A
#
# COMPACT_ATOMS: atom_id res chain seq x y z
N MET A 1 -17.99 25.18 3.05
CA MET A 1 -18.94 24.81 1.98
C MET A 1 -18.69 25.72 0.80
N GLN A 2 -18.69 25.17 -0.42
CA GLN A 2 -18.41 25.85 -1.70
C GLN A 2 -16.96 26.28 -1.92
N LEU A 3 -16.13 25.36 -2.44
CA LEU A 3 -15.04 25.69 -3.38
C LEU A 3 -14.48 24.46 -4.13
N CYS A 4 -15.26 23.37 -4.21
CA CYS A 4 -14.90 22.16 -4.98
C CYS A 4 -15.89 21.89 -6.15
N GLN A 5 -16.52 22.94 -6.68
CA GLN A 5 -17.51 22.83 -7.76
C GLN A 5 -17.19 23.62 -9.04
N GLN A 6 -15.98 24.17 -9.17
CA GLN A 6 -15.59 24.92 -10.38
C GLN A 6 -14.29 24.38 -10.98
N ALA A 7 -14.40 23.20 -11.58
CA ALA A 7 -13.53 22.78 -12.67
C ALA A 7 -14.34 21.92 -13.64
N GLY A 8 -15.47 22.46 -14.09
CA GLY A 8 -16.19 21.96 -15.25
C GLY A 8 -15.44 22.42 -16.51
N LEU A 9 -14.60 21.55 -17.06
CA LEU A 9 -14.12 21.70 -18.43
C LEU A 9 -15.30 21.41 -19.37
N ALA A 10 -16.04 22.45 -19.74
CA ALA A 10 -17.09 22.39 -20.73
C ALA A 10 -16.46 22.18 -22.12
N GLY A 11 -16.33 20.91 -22.52
CA GLY A 11 -16.16 20.53 -23.93
C GLY A 11 -17.46 20.74 -24.72
N PRO A 12 -17.40 20.68 -26.07
CA PRO A 12 -18.56 20.92 -26.94
C PRO A 12 -19.76 20.02 -26.59
N PRO A 13 -21.01 20.46 -26.87
CA PRO A 13 -22.21 19.70 -26.54
C PRO A 13 -22.29 18.44 -27.43
N GLY A 14 -21.71 17.34 -26.93
CA GLY A 14 -21.62 16.07 -27.63
C GLY A 14 -20.70 15.11 -26.88
N ARG A 15 -21.31 14.23 -26.06
CA ARG A 15 -20.70 13.23 -25.15
C ARG A 15 -20.04 13.83 -23.90
N GLN A 16 -20.79 13.91 -22.79
CA GLN A 16 -20.20 13.77 -21.47
C GLN A 16 -19.43 12.44 -21.45
N ARG A 17 -18.10 12.47 -21.38
CA ARG A 17 -17.32 11.27 -21.09
C ARG A 17 -17.61 10.93 -19.63
N ALA A 18 -18.36 9.86 -19.38
CA ALA A 18 -18.48 9.30 -18.05
C ALA A 18 -17.08 9.02 -17.52
N GLY A 19 -16.75 9.52 -16.33
CA GLY A 19 -15.47 9.21 -15.68
C GLY A 19 -15.43 7.74 -15.30
N HIS A 20 -14.27 7.10 -15.44
CA HIS A 20 -14.03 5.75 -14.97
C HIS A 20 -12.68 5.70 -14.26
N GLU A 21 -12.58 4.85 -13.25
CA GLU A 21 -11.36 4.60 -12.51
C GLU A 21 -11.06 3.11 -12.54
N ALA A 22 -9.80 2.75 -12.73
CA ALA A 22 -9.35 1.36 -12.72
C ALA A 22 -7.99 1.17 -12.00
N PRO A 23 -7.80 1.66 -10.75
CA PRO A 23 -6.57 1.38 -10.01
C PRO A 23 -6.36 -0.13 -9.81
N ILE A 24 -5.10 -0.49 -9.55
CA ILE A 24 -4.67 -1.89 -9.34
C ILE A 24 -4.10 -2.11 -7.94
N THR A 25 -4.17 -3.35 -7.46
CA THR A 25 -3.44 -3.81 -6.28
C THR A 25 -2.77 -5.16 -6.53
N GLY A 26 -1.64 -5.39 -5.86
CA GLY A 26 -0.80 -6.58 -6.02
C GLY A 26 0.70 -6.32 -6.11
N GLY A 27 1.13 -5.08 -6.36
CA GLY A 27 2.55 -4.72 -6.47
C GLY A 27 3.21 -5.24 -7.74
N VAL A 28 4.51 -4.97 -7.89
CA VAL A 28 5.33 -5.41 -9.03
C VAL A 28 5.27 -6.93 -9.24
N PRO A 29 5.38 -7.79 -8.21
CA PRO A 29 5.35 -9.25 -8.42
C PRO A 29 4.05 -9.76 -9.08
N ARG A 30 2.90 -9.15 -8.76
CA ARG A 30 1.62 -9.51 -9.40
C ARG A 30 1.43 -8.85 -10.76
N ALA A 31 2.08 -7.72 -11.02
CA ALA A 31 2.10 -7.11 -12.34
C ALA A 31 2.87 -8.00 -13.33
N GLU A 32 4.06 -8.46 -12.93
CA GLU A 32 4.92 -9.34 -13.75
C GLU A 32 4.24 -10.68 -14.04
N SER A 33 3.54 -11.26 -13.06
CA SER A 33 2.81 -12.52 -13.24
C SER A 33 1.42 -12.37 -13.89
N GLY A 34 0.97 -11.14 -14.21
CA GLY A 34 -0.36 -10.89 -14.77
C GLY A 34 -1.51 -11.23 -13.80
N THR A 35 -1.25 -11.24 -12.50
CA THR A 35 -2.19 -11.64 -11.45
C THR A 35 -2.68 -10.48 -10.58
N LEU A 36 -2.65 -9.25 -11.11
CA LEU A 36 -3.15 -8.07 -10.39
C LEU A 36 -4.65 -8.20 -10.08
N THR A 37 -5.08 -7.43 -9.08
CA THR A 37 -6.50 -7.12 -8.90
C THR A 37 -6.77 -5.73 -9.44
N ALA A 38 -7.63 -5.62 -10.45
CA ALA A 38 -8.17 -4.36 -10.94
C ALA A 38 -9.43 -3.98 -10.15
N ILE A 39 -9.49 -2.75 -9.67
CA ILE A 39 -10.61 -2.19 -8.92
C ILE A 39 -11.25 -1.13 -9.80
N VAL A 40 -12.50 -1.31 -10.21
CA VAL A 40 -13.16 -0.47 -11.21
C VAL A 40 -14.37 0.25 -10.62
N SER A 41 -14.55 1.52 -10.97
CA SER A 41 -15.79 2.25 -10.71
C SER A 41 -16.16 3.16 -11.88
N GLY A 42 -17.44 3.52 -12.01
CA GLY A 42 -17.98 4.28 -13.13
C GLY A 42 -18.97 3.48 -13.97
N ASP A 43 -19.25 3.93 -15.19
CA ASP A 43 -20.26 3.29 -16.05
C ASP A 43 -19.99 1.80 -16.31
N ARG A 44 -21.04 1.00 -16.08
CA ARG A 44 -21.05 -0.46 -16.15
C ARG A 44 -20.84 -0.98 -17.57
N ALA A 45 -21.47 -0.35 -18.56
CA ALA A 45 -21.36 -0.78 -19.95
C ALA A 45 -19.95 -0.57 -20.49
N TRP A 46 -19.24 0.46 -20.02
CA TRP A 46 -17.82 0.59 -20.27
C TRP A 46 -17.01 -0.51 -19.63
N PHE A 47 -17.25 -0.81 -18.35
CA PHE A 47 -16.53 -1.88 -17.65
C PHE A 47 -16.67 -3.21 -18.38
N GLU A 48 -17.89 -3.63 -18.73
CA GLU A 48 -18.15 -4.88 -19.44
C GLU A 48 -17.46 -4.95 -20.80
N ARG A 49 -17.35 -3.82 -21.51
CA ARG A 49 -16.65 -3.73 -22.79
C ARG A 49 -15.12 -3.85 -22.65
N VAL A 50 -14.53 -3.30 -21.58
CA VAL A 50 -13.07 -3.28 -21.39
C VAL A 50 -12.56 -4.44 -20.54
N GLU A 51 -13.42 -5.10 -19.77
CA GLU A 51 -13.07 -6.21 -18.89
C GLU A 51 -12.25 -7.30 -19.60
N PRO A 52 -12.59 -7.74 -20.84
CA PRO A 52 -11.80 -8.75 -21.54
C PRO A 52 -10.34 -8.35 -21.76
N ALA A 53 -10.07 -7.06 -22.01
CA ALA A 53 -8.70 -6.56 -22.14
C ALA A 53 -7.96 -6.56 -20.80
N MET A 54 -8.66 -6.31 -19.69
CA MET A 54 -8.06 -6.33 -18.35
C MET A 54 -7.61 -7.73 -17.91
N CYS A 55 -8.14 -8.80 -18.52
CA CYS A 55 -7.69 -10.17 -18.27
C CYS A 55 -6.23 -10.42 -18.65
N SER A 56 -5.62 -9.56 -19.48
CA SER A 56 -4.20 -9.68 -19.84
C SER A 56 -3.23 -9.38 -18.71
N TYR A 57 -3.63 -8.63 -17.68
CA TYR A 57 -2.75 -8.21 -16.58
C TYR A 57 -3.34 -8.43 -15.18
N ALA A 58 -4.64 -8.74 -15.08
CA ALA A 58 -5.32 -8.98 -13.83
C ALA A 58 -5.92 -10.38 -13.79
N ASN A 59 -5.93 -11.02 -12.63
CA ASN A 59 -6.68 -12.27 -12.38
C ASN A 59 -7.99 -12.04 -11.63
N LYS A 60 -8.19 -10.85 -11.07
CA LYS A 60 -9.44 -10.40 -10.46
C LYS A 60 -9.78 -9.00 -10.95
N ARG A 61 -11.03 -8.78 -11.34
CA ARG A 61 -11.59 -7.45 -11.63
C ARG A 61 -12.82 -7.27 -10.76
N VAL A 62 -12.90 -6.16 -10.05
CA VAL A 62 -13.99 -5.88 -9.12
C VAL A 62 -14.63 -4.55 -9.50
N TRP A 63 -15.87 -4.58 -9.96
CA TRP A 63 -16.63 -3.36 -10.21
C TRP A 63 -17.37 -2.94 -8.93
N LEU A 64 -17.02 -1.79 -8.37
CA LEU A 64 -17.54 -1.27 -7.10
C LEU A 64 -18.86 -0.49 -7.23
N GLY A 65 -19.29 -0.22 -8.45
CA GLY A 65 -20.49 0.56 -8.71
C GLY A 65 -20.26 1.79 -9.60
N PRO A 66 -21.33 2.56 -9.85
CA PRO A 66 -21.32 3.67 -10.80
C PRO A 66 -20.62 4.94 -10.28
N ARG A 67 -20.38 5.03 -8.96
CA ARG A 67 -19.81 6.23 -8.33
C ARG A 67 -18.30 6.31 -8.62
N VAL A 68 -17.92 7.26 -9.47
CA VAL A 68 -16.52 7.68 -9.67
C VAL A 68 -15.92 8.15 -8.34
N GLY A 69 -14.69 7.76 -8.05
CA GLY A 69 -13.98 7.99 -6.79
C GLY A 69 -13.95 6.74 -5.90
N SER A 70 -14.95 5.86 -5.99
CA SER A 70 -15.03 4.67 -5.13
C SER A 70 -13.84 3.72 -5.30
N ALA A 71 -13.31 3.60 -6.52
CA ALA A 71 -12.17 2.73 -6.77
C ALA A 71 -10.88 3.30 -6.16
N GLN A 72 -10.67 4.61 -6.23
CA GLN A 72 -9.54 5.27 -5.56
C GLN A 72 -9.64 5.18 -4.04
N VAL A 73 -10.83 5.37 -3.46
CA VAL A 73 -11.04 5.18 -2.02
C VAL A 73 -10.69 3.75 -1.61
N MET A 74 -11.19 2.74 -2.34
CA MET A 74 -10.87 1.34 -2.03
C MET A 74 -9.37 1.04 -2.18
N LYS A 75 -8.69 1.65 -3.15
CA LYS A 75 -7.24 1.52 -3.32
C LYS A 75 -6.49 2.02 -2.09
N VAL A 76 -6.80 3.22 -1.61
CA VAL A 76 -6.11 3.80 -0.43
C VAL A 76 -6.49 3.07 0.86
N VAL A 77 -7.71 2.52 0.98
CA VAL A 77 -8.09 1.61 2.09
C VAL A 77 -7.22 0.36 2.11
N ASN A 78 -7.06 -0.32 0.96
CA ASN A 78 -6.19 -1.49 0.87
C ASN A 78 -4.73 -1.15 1.19
N ASN A 79 -4.23 -0.04 0.67
CA ASN A 79 -2.85 0.38 0.89
C ASN A 79 -2.62 0.74 2.36
N ALA A 80 -3.55 1.44 3.03
CA ALA A 80 -3.45 1.73 4.46
C ALA A 80 -3.28 0.43 5.29
N ILE A 81 -4.06 -0.62 5.00
CA ILE A 81 -3.93 -1.92 5.67
C ILE A 81 -2.56 -2.56 5.36
N SER A 82 -2.18 -2.67 4.09
CA SER A 82 -0.94 -3.37 3.70
C SER A 82 0.31 -2.69 4.23
N LEU A 83 0.35 -1.36 4.21
CA LEU A 83 1.47 -0.54 4.70
C LEU A 83 1.53 -0.54 6.23
N SER A 84 0.39 -0.50 6.91
CA SER A 84 0.33 -0.64 8.37
C SER A 84 0.86 -2.00 8.82
N ASN A 85 0.50 -3.07 8.11
CA ASN A 85 0.98 -4.41 8.40
C ASN A 85 2.50 -4.54 8.27
N LEU A 86 3.13 -3.82 7.32
CA LEU A 86 4.59 -3.81 7.19
C LEU A 86 5.26 -3.14 8.38
N VAL A 87 4.78 -1.96 8.79
CA VAL A 87 5.34 -1.22 9.93
C VAL A 87 5.15 -2.01 11.23
N ILE A 88 3.93 -2.49 11.51
CA ILE A 88 3.61 -3.25 12.72
C ILE A 88 4.43 -4.54 12.80
N ALA A 89 4.54 -5.27 11.69
CA ALA A 89 5.33 -6.50 11.65
C ALA A 89 6.82 -6.22 11.88
N ALA A 90 7.37 -5.16 11.28
CA ALA A 90 8.75 -4.76 11.49
C ALA A 90 9.01 -4.38 12.95
N GLU A 91 8.19 -3.53 13.56
CA GLU A 91 8.31 -3.15 14.98
C GLU A 91 8.25 -4.37 15.91
N ALA A 92 7.27 -5.26 15.71
CA ALA A 92 7.13 -6.47 16.52
C ALA A 92 8.34 -7.41 16.37
N MET A 93 8.83 -7.60 15.14
CA MET A 93 10.02 -8.41 14.90
C MET A 93 11.28 -7.76 15.45
N LEU A 94 11.40 -6.44 15.47
CA LEU A 94 12.55 -5.75 16.08
C LEU A 94 12.60 -5.96 17.60
N VAL A 95 11.44 -5.98 18.27
CA VAL A 95 11.35 -6.36 19.69
C VAL A 95 11.84 -7.80 19.91
N GLY A 96 11.38 -8.74 19.09
CA GLY A 96 11.82 -10.14 19.18
C GLY A 96 13.31 -10.32 18.85
N ALA A 97 13.82 -9.60 17.86
CA ALA A 97 15.24 -9.61 17.49
C ALA A 97 16.10 -9.05 18.63
N ARG A 98 15.64 -7.98 19.29
CA ARG A 98 16.30 -7.42 20.48
C ARG A 98 16.33 -8.41 21.65
N ALA A 99 15.34 -9.27 21.74
CA ALA A 99 15.29 -10.38 22.69
C ALA A 99 16.13 -11.61 22.27
N GLY A 100 16.84 -11.54 21.14
CA GLY A 100 17.73 -12.61 20.66
C GLY A 100 17.03 -13.70 19.83
N ILE A 101 15.78 -13.47 19.39
CA ILE A 101 15.07 -14.43 18.53
C ILE A 101 15.45 -14.20 17.08
N ASP A 102 15.83 -15.25 16.36
CA ASP A 102 16.12 -15.21 14.93
C ASP A 102 14.87 -14.72 14.14
N PRO A 103 14.99 -13.64 13.34
CA PRO A 103 13.93 -13.16 12.46
C PRO A 103 13.30 -14.20 11.53
N ARG A 104 14.06 -15.19 11.06
CA ARG A 104 13.51 -16.27 10.22
C ARG A 104 12.60 -17.19 11.03
N VAL A 105 13.03 -17.59 12.22
CA VAL A 105 12.21 -18.39 13.14
C VAL A 105 10.96 -17.62 13.56
N MET A 106 11.07 -16.30 13.78
CA MET A 106 9.89 -15.46 14.03
C MET A 106 8.91 -15.50 12.86
N LEU A 107 9.37 -15.39 11.61
CA LEU A 107 8.50 -15.49 10.44
C LEU A 107 7.82 -16.85 10.34
N ASP A 108 8.51 -17.95 10.67
CA ASP A 108 7.90 -19.28 10.68
C ASP A 108 6.75 -19.35 11.68
N VAL A 109 6.94 -18.84 12.90
CA VAL A 109 5.87 -18.81 13.92
C VAL A 109 4.73 -17.87 13.51
N ILE A 110 5.04 -16.65 13.08
CA ILE A 110 4.05 -15.63 12.71
C ILE A 110 3.20 -16.10 11.53
N ASN A 111 3.84 -16.66 10.49
CA ASN A 111 3.14 -17.12 9.30
C ASN A 111 2.34 -18.41 9.49
N ASN A 112 2.58 -19.15 10.58
CA ASN A 112 1.74 -20.28 11.00
C ASN A 112 0.77 -19.91 12.14
N GLY A 113 0.70 -18.64 12.52
CA GLY A 113 -0.18 -18.12 13.56
C GLY A 113 -1.13 -17.02 13.06
N SER A 114 -1.87 -16.42 13.99
CA SER A 114 -2.82 -15.34 13.70
C SER A 114 -2.17 -14.00 13.32
N GLY A 115 -0.84 -13.87 13.47
CA GLY A 115 -0.09 -12.68 13.08
C GLY A 115 0.21 -12.58 11.59
N GLN A 116 -0.02 -13.66 10.82
CA GLN A 116 0.26 -13.73 9.39
C GLN A 116 -0.39 -12.57 8.62
N ASN A 117 0.39 -11.93 7.75
CA ASN A 117 -0.15 -10.93 6.83
C ASN A 117 0.72 -10.82 5.56
N SER A 118 0.31 -9.97 4.61
CA SER A 118 1.03 -9.82 3.34
C SER A 118 2.51 -9.41 3.48
N ALA A 119 2.87 -8.65 4.51
CA ALA A 119 4.26 -8.21 4.71
C ALA A 119 5.13 -9.35 5.21
N THR A 120 4.64 -10.14 6.18
CA THR A 120 5.37 -11.28 6.75
C THR A 120 5.49 -12.45 5.78
N LEU A 121 4.55 -12.60 4.85
CA LEU A 121 4.59 -13.63 3.81
C LEU A 121 5.52 -13.28 2.64
N SER A 122 5.67 -12.00 2.30
CA SER A 122 6.34 -11.62 1.05
C SER A 122 7.41 -10.54 1.22
N LYS A 123 7.07 -9.36 1.76
CA LYS A 123 7.98 -8.20 1.78
C LYS A 123 9.17 -8.40 2.71
N ILE A 124 8.92 -8.80 3.95
CA ILE A 124 9.96 -8.96 4.97
C ILE A 124 10.94 -10.08 4.60
N PRO A 125 10.50 -11.33 4.33
CA PRO A 125 11.44 -12.40 3.99
C PRO A 125 12.19 -12.13 2.69
N ALA A 126 11.53 -11.55 1.68
CA ALA A 126 12.16 -11.30 0.40
C ALA A 126 13.13 -10.13 0.46
N GLU A 127 12.75 -8.99 1.05
CA GLU A 127 13.50 -7.73 0.87
C GLU A 127 14.24 -7.26 2.10
N VAL A 128 13.66 -7.45 3.30
CA VAL A 128 14.23 -6.95 4.55
C VAL A 128 15.29 -7.91 5.09
N LEU A 129 14.96 -9.20 5.18
CA LEU A 129 15.90 -10.22 5.70
C LEU A 129 17.12 -10.44 4.78
N THR A 130 17.00 -10.06 3.51
CA THR A 130 18.05 -10.22 2.48
C THR A 130 18.80 -8.91 2.18
N ASP A 131 18.43 -7.80 2.84
CA ASP A 131 18.97 -6.45 2.60
C ASP A 131 18.81 -5.94 1.15
N ARG A 132 17.89 -6.52 0.36
CA ARG A 132 17.65 -6.12 -1.04
C ARG A 132 16.85 -4.83 -1.17
N PHE A 133 15.81 -4.68 -0.36
CA PHE A 133 14.92 -3.51 -0.36
C PHE A 133 14.45 -3.08 -1.77
N ASN A 134 13.93 -4.01 -2.58
CA ASN A 134 13.49 -3.75 -3.95
C ASN A 134 12.15 -4.43 -4.27
N PHE A 135 11.14 -4.26 -3.40
CA PHE A 135 9.83 -4.89 -3.59
C PHE A 135 9.04 -4.29 -4.75
N GLY A 136 9.25 -2.99 -5.00
CA GLY A 136 8.51 -2.20 -5.95
C GLY A 136 7.48 -1.29 -5.26
N GLY A 137 7.60 0.00 -5.58
CA GLY A 137 6.74 1.08 -5.07
C GLY A 137 7.57 2.05 -4.23
N SER A 138 7.60 3.31 -4.62
CA SER A 138 8.45 4.30 -3.97
C SER A 138 7.83 4.87 -2.70
N LEU A 139 8.70 5.29 -1.76
CA LEU A 139 8.32 6.00 -0.54
C LEU A 139 7.43 7.22 -0.83
N ALA A 140 7.71 7.95 -1.91
CA ALA A 140 6.87 9.08 -2.33
C ALA A 140 5.43 8.65 -2.70
N ILE A 141 5.27 7.54 -3.42
CA ILE A 141 3.96 7.03 -3.82
C ILE A 141 3.17 6.54 -2.60
N VAL A 142 3.80 5.79 -1.71
CA VAL A 142 3.09 5.23 -0.54
C VAL A 142 2.73 6.30 0.49
N VAL A 143 3.58 7.32 0.69
CA VAL A 143 3.24 8.49 1.51
C VAL A 143 2.03 9.21 0.94
N LYS A 144 2.00 9.47 -0.37
CA LYS A 144 0.85 10.10 -1.04
C LYS A 144 -0.45 9.29 -0.84
N ASP A 145 -0.39 7.97 -0.96
CA ASP A 145 -1.57 7.12 -0.79
C ASP A 145 -2.07 7.09 0.67
N LEU A 146 -1.16 7.08 1.65
CA LEU A 146 -1.51 7.20 3.07
C LEU A 146 -2.09 8.58 3.40
N GLU A 147 -1.53 9.65 2.85
CA GLU A 147 -2.07 11.01 2.98
C GLU A 147 -3.48 11.11 2.39
N ALA A 148 -3.72 10.49 1.22
CA ALA A 148 -5.04 10.42 0.62
C ALA A 148 -6.04 9.64 1.49
N PHE A 149 -5.63 8.52 2.11
CA PHE A 149 -6.47 7.81 3.08
C PHE A 149 -6.81 8.68 4.30
N VAL A 150 -5.82 9.36 4.87
CA VAL A 150 -6.01 10.24 6.03
C VAL A 150 -6.95 11.40 5.68
N ALA A 151 -6.75 12.05 4.53
CA ALA A 151 -7.62 13.12 4.05
C ALA A 151 -9.06 12.63 3.81
N GLN A 152 -9.22 11.41 3.30
CA GLN A 152 -10.54 10.79 3.13
C GLN A 152 -11.24 10.61 4.48
N ALA A 153 -10.55 10.10 5.50
CA ALA A 153 -11.10 9.95 6.85
C ALA A 153 -11.46 11.32 7.47
N ASP A 154 -10.57 12.32 7.34
CA ASP A 154 -10.78 13.67 7.84
C ASP A 154 -12.01 14.34 7.21
N SER A 155 -12.19 14.18 5.90
CA SER A 155 -13.36 14.73 5.19
C SER A 155 -14.71 14.18 5.69
N GLN A 156 -14.69 13.03 6.34
CA GLN A 156 -15.87 12.35 6.89
C GLN A 156 -16.00 12.52 8.41
N GLY A 157 -15.05 13.22 9.06
CA GLY A 157 -14.98 13.31 10.51
C GLY A 157 -14.72 11.95 11.18
N MET A 158 -14.13 10.98 10.46
CA MET A 158 -13.86 9.64 10.97
C MET A 158 -12.55 9.63 11.77
N PRO A 159 -12.58 9.35 13.09
CA PRO A 159 -11.35 9.29 13.87
C PRO A 159 -10.50 8.08 13.47
N ILE A 160 -9.22 8.33 13.21
CA ILE A 160 -8.21 7.30 12.94
C ILE A 160 -6.94 7.58 13.75
N HIS A 161 -6.40 6.53 14.37
CA HIS A 161 -5.21 6.63 15.21
C HIS A 161 -4.03 5.89 14.58
N SER A 162 -4.16 4.57 14.37
CA SER A 162 -3.04 3.71 13.96
C SER A 162 -2.42 4.12 12.62
N VAL A 163 -3.25 4.44 11.62
CA VAL A 163 -2.74 4.80 10.28
C VAL A 163 -1.98 6.13 10.28
N ARG A 164 -2.28 7.05 11.22
CA ARG A 164 -1.51 8.31 11.34
C ARG A 164 -0.10 8.03 11.83
N THR A 165 0.07 7.15 12.82
CA THR A 165 1.40 6.72 13.27
C THR A 165 2.18 6.06 12.15
N VAL A 166 1.52 5.20 11.37
CA VAL A 166 2.13 4.56 10.19
C VAL A 166 2.56 5.58 9.14
N LEU A 167 1.73 6.59 8.87
CA LEU A 167 2.08 7.69 7.95
C LEU A 167 3.35 8.42 8.41
N GLU A 168 3.50 8.69 9.71
CA GLU A 168 4.71 9.34 10.24
C GLU A 168 5.97 8.46 10.10
N ALA A 169 5.85 7.14 10.26
CA ALA A 169 6.97 6.22 9.99
C ALA A 169 7.42 6.31 8.52
N PHE A 170 6.47 6.31 7.57
CA PHE A 170 6.79 6.45 6.15
C PHE A 170 7.31 7.84 5.77
N ARG A 171 6.81 8.91 6.40
CA ARG A 171 7.35 10.27 6.23
C ARG A 171 8.79 10.37 6.71
N THR A 172 9.09 9.78 7.86
CA THR A 172 10.45 9.70 8.40
C THR A 172 11.38 8.97 7.43
N ALA A 173 10.96 7.81 6.92
CA ALA A 173 11.72 7.07 5.93
C ALA A 173 11.96 7.88 4.65
N LYS A 174 10.91 8.49 4.09
CA LYS A 174 11.01 9.35 2.91
C LYS A 174 11.96 10.53 3.13
N GLN A 175 11.94 11.14 4.32
CA GLN A 175 12.82 12.26 4.65
C GLN A 175 14.28 11.83 4.73
N GLN A 176 14.56 10.66 5.30
CA GLN A 176 15.94 10.17 5.49
C GLN A 176 16.54 9.56 4.23
N LEU A 177 15.72 8.89 3.42
CA LEU A 177 16.17 8.04 2.31
C LEU A 177 15.83 8.61 0.92
N GLY A 178 15.01 9.65 0.87
CA GLY A 178 14.49 10.23 -0.36
C GLY A 178 13.19 9.60 -0.85
N GLY A 179 12.56 10.25 -1.83
CA GLY A 179 11.27 9.85 -2.37
C GLY A 179 11.29 8.57 -3.21
N ASP A 180 12.43 8.27 -3.82
CA ASP A 180 12.60 7.14 -4.75
C ASP A 180 12.98 5.83 -4.04
N GLY A 181 13.27 5.87 -2.74
CA GLY A 181 13.52 4.67 -1.94
C GLY A 181 12.34 3.70 -1.97
N ASP A 182 12.61 2.42 -1.79
CA ASP A 182 11.58 1.38 -1.85
C ASP A 182 10.68 1.41 -0.62
N VAL A 183 9.41 1.03 -0.78
CA VAL A 183 8.43 0.93 0.29
C VAL A 183 8.92 0.11 1.49
N THR A 184 9.73 -0.93 1.25
CA THR A 184 10.28 -1.77 2.33
C THR A 184 11.35 -1.08 3.15
N GLU A 185 11.95 0.01 2.64
CA GLU A 185 12.97 0.77 3.36
C GLU A 185 12.43 1.55 4.55
N VAL A 186 11.11 1.60 4.74
CA VAL A 186 10.49 2.10 5.99
C VAL A 186 11.04 1.40 7.24
N VAL A 187 11.58 0.19 7.09
CA VAL A 187 12.19 -0.57 8.18
C VAL A 187 13.55 0.03 8.62
N ARG A 188 14.29 0.71 7.75
CA ARG A 188 15.64 1.20 8.08
C ARG A 188 15.65 2.23 9.21
N PRO A 189 14.78 3.26 9.23
CA PRO A 189 14.70 4.16 10.39
C PRO A 189 14.24 3.45 11.67
N LEU A 190 13.32 2.48 11.55
CA LEU A 190 12.86 1.69 12.71
C LEU A 190 14.00 0.90 13.34
N GLU A 191 14.86 0.29 12.52
CA GLU A 191 16.06 -0.41 12.97
C GLU A 191 17.08 0.50 13.64
N GLN A 192 17.27 1.72 13.09
CA GLN A 192 18.14 2.71 13.71
C GLN A 192 17.63 3.09 15.10
N LEU A 193 16.33 3.31 15.26
CA LEU A 193 15.71 3.62 16.55
C LEU A 193 15.78 2.43 17.53
N ALA A 194 15.61 1.21 17.03
CA ALA A 194 15.63 0.01 17.86
C ALA A 194 17.06 -0.44 18.26
N GLY A 195 18.09 0.05 17.56
CA GLY A 195 19.48 -0.37 17.75
C GLY A 195 19.73 -1.84 17.40
N VAL A 196 18.87 -2.44 16.58
CA VAL A 196 18.94 -3.84 16.13
C VAL A 196 18.42 -3.96 14.70
N THR A 197 18.90 -4.97 13.99
CA THR A 197 18.60 -5.23 12.58
C THR A 197 17.87 -6.55 12.42
N LEU A 198 16.98 -6.65 11.42
CA LEU A 198 16.33 -7.93 11.10
C LEU A 198 17.19 -8.86 10.21
N ARG A 199 18.45 -8.53 9.90
CA ARG A 199 19.36 -9.41 9.16
C ARG A 199 20.13 -10.35 10.09
N ASP A 200 20.75 -11.38 9.52
CA ASP A 200 21.55 -12.38 10.24
C ASP A 200 22.59 -11.75 11.20
N GLY A 201 22.64 -12.23 12.45
CA GLY A 201 23.66 -11.84 13.43
C GLY A 201 23.39 -10.53 14.20
N GLY A 202 22.13 -10.12 14.32
CA GLY A 202 21.65 -8.84 14.89
C GLY A 202 22.40 -8.23 16.08
N THR A 203 23.53 -7.58 15.77
CA THR A 203 24.11 -6.41 16.43
C THR A 203 24.93 -5.67 15.38
N ARG A 204 24.79 -4.35 15.29
CA ARG A 204 25.78 -3.49 14.62
C ARG A 204 26.96 -3.28 15.55
#